data_AF-Q33DY8-F1
#
_entry.id   AF-Q33DY8-F1
#
_cell.length_a   1.000
_cell.length_b   1.000
_cell.length_c   1.000
_cell.angle_alpha   90.00
_cell.angle_beta   90.00
_cell.angle_gamma   90.00
#
_symmetry.space_group_name_H-M   'P 1'
#
loop_
_entity.id
_entity.type
_entity.pdbx_description
1 polymer ?
#
loop_
_entity_poly.entity_id
_entity_poly.type
_entity_poly.pdbx_seq_one_letter_code
_entity_poly.pdbx_strand_id
1 'polypeptide(L)'
;PYRTVGCVFNHQTFLGNCQPSDAVETCIFDLNDESKWKPMSEEAIKSVCAPGATTSLPPFPPLCASTIDASATSNEIEMQLRLLVSEHRKDLGLTTVWEDQLSYLLSPALASYEFERTTSISAGNEEFQDAIRRAV
;
A
#
# COMPACT_ATOMS: atom_id res chain seq x y z
N PRO A 1 -16.64 2.43 -22.78
CA PRO A 1 -15.56 1.48 -23.11
C PRO A 1 -15.11 0.81 -21.80
N TYR A 2 -14.64 -0.44 -21.83
CA TYR A 2 -14.32 -1.28 -20.64
C TYR A 2 -15.50 -1.54 -19.69
N ARG A 3 -16.54 -2.21 -20.20
CA ARG A 3 -17.72 -2.59 -19.39
C ARG A 3 -17.61 -3.99 -18.81
N THR A 4 -16.67 -4.80 -19.27
CA THR A 4 -16.50 -6.20 -18.84
C THR A 4 -15.05 -6.53 -18.52
N VAL A 5 -14.84 -7.50 -17.63
CA VAL A 5 -13.52 -8.03 -17.24
C VAL A 5 -13.58 -9.56 -17.21
N GLY A 6 -12.89 -10.18 -18.17
CA GLY A 6 -12.78 -11.64 -18.25
C GLY A 6 -11.57 -12.24 -17.53
N CYS A 7 -10.51 -11.45 -17.30
CA CYS A 7 -9.32 -11.91 -16.59
C CYS A 7 -8.53 -10.74 -15.99
N VAL A 8 -7.71 -11.04 -14.99
CA VAL A 8 -6.75 -10.13 -14.35
C VAL A 8 -5.42 -10.86 -14.25
N PHE A 9 -4.32 -10.17 -14.52
CA PHE A 9 -2.99 -10.76 -14.44
C PHE A 9 -1.96 -9.77 -13.89
N ASN A 10 -0.92 -10.32 -13.29
CA ASN A 10 0.29 -9.60 -12.91
C ASN A 10 1.52 -10.48 -13.21
N HIS A 11 2.67 -10.14 -12.63
CA HIS A 11 3.91 -10.88 -12.81
C HIS A 11 3.96 -12.24 -12.06
N GLN A 12 2.95 -12.57 -11.26
CA GLN A 12 2.90 -13.77 -10.41
C GLN A 12 1.74 -14.70 -10.78
N THR A 13 0.59 -14.13 -11.13
CA THR A 13 -0.68 -14.85 -11.23
C THR A 13 -1.48 -14.38 -12.43
N PHE A 14 -2.16 -15.33 -13.08
CA PHE A 14 -3.19 -15.08 -14.08
C PHE A 14 -4.52 -15.65 -13.56
N LEU A 15 -5.52 -14.79 -13.40
CA LEU A 15 -6.82 -15.12 -12.82
C LEU A 15 -7.90 -14.95 -13.89
N GLY A 16 -8.70 -15.99 -14.10
CA GLY A 16 -9.91 -15.93 -14.93
C GLY A 16 -11.13 -15.55 -14.10
N ASN A 17 -11.97 -14.65 -14.62
CA ASN A 17 -13.25 -14.36 -14.00
C ASN A 17 -14.20 -15.55 -14.17
N CYS A 18 -14.68 -16.11 -13.05
CA CYS A 18 -15.63 -17.23 -13.01
C CYS A 18 -16.98 -16.82 -12.38
N GLN A 19 -17.21 -15.51 -12.20
CA GLN A 19 -18.47 -14.98 -11.70
C GLN A 19 -19.58 -15.12 -12.75
N PRO A 20 -20.86 -15.11 -12.33
CA PRO A 20 -22.00 -15.21 -13.26
C PRO A 20 -22.09 -14.09 -14.30
N SER A 21 -21.50 -12.92 -14.00
CA SER A 21 -21.40 -11.78 -14.90
C SER A 21 -19.97 -11.27 -14.94
N ASP A 22 -19.51 -10.91 -16.13
CA ASP A 22 -18.22 -10.25 -16.35
C ASP A 22 -18.35 -8.72 -16.34
N ALA A 23 -19.55 -8.16 -16.12
CA ALA A 23 -19.78 -6.72 -16.10
C ALA A 23 -19.07 -6.05 -14.92
N VAL A 24 -18.26 -5.03 -15.18
CA VAL A 24 -17.43 -4.32 -14.19
C VAL A 24 -18.26 -3.74 -13.05
N GLU A 25 -19.48 -3.27 -13.36
CA GLU A 25 -20.41 -2.70 -12.39
C GLU A 25 -20.86 -3.67 -11.29
N THR A 26 -20.90 -4.96 -11.59
CA THR A 26 -21.33 -6.02 -10.66
C THR A 26 -20.20 -6.98 -10.29
N CYS A 27 -19.01 -6.78 -10.84
CA CYS A 27 -17.87 -7.66 -10.63
C CYS A 27 -17.29 -7.46 -9.22
N ILE A 28 -17.10 -8.54 -8.48
CA ILE A 28 -16.46 -8.53 -7.17
C ILE A 28 -14.95 -8.67 -7.38
N PHE A 29 -14.19 -7.66 -6.99
CA PHE A 29 -12.73 -7.60 -7.15
C PHE A 29 -11.94 -8.19 -5.97
N ASP A 30 -12.52 -9.16 -5.27
CA ASP A 30 -11.83 -9.94 -4.26
C ASP A 30 -11.06 -11.09 -4.92
N LEU A 31 -9.80 -10.82 -5.30
CA LEU A 31 -8.94 -11.75 -6.04
C LEU A 31 -8.49 -12.97 -5.21
N ASN A 32 -8.72 -12.97 -3.90
CA ASN A 32 -8.38 -14.09 -3.03
C ASN A 32 -9.49 -15.16 -2.98
N ASP A 33 -10.68 -14.86 -3.52
CA ASP A 33 -11.80 -15.78 -3.57
C ASP A 33 -11.77 -16.66 -4.84
N GLU A 34 -11.29 -17.89 -4.70
CA GLU A 34 -11.18 -18.86 -5.80
C GLU A 34 -12.52 -19.22 -6.45
N SER A 35 -13.66 -19.00 -5.76
CA SER A 35 -14.98 -19.23 -6.35
C SER A 35 -15.34 -18.17 -7.40
N LYS A 36 -14.70 -17.00 -7.34
CA LYS A 36 -14.93 -15.85 -8.23
C LYS A 36 -13.79 -15.66 -9.23
N TRP A 37 -12.56 -15.93 -8.79
CA TRP A 37 -11.34 -15.74 -9.59
C TRP A 37 -10.54 -17.02 -9.58
N LYS A 38 -10.58 -17.75 -10.70
CA LYS A 38 -9.88 -19.02 -10.81
C LYS A 38 -8.43 -18.81 -11.26
N PRO A 39 -7.43 -19.22 -10.46
CA PRO A 39 -6.04 -19.15 -10.89
C PRO A 39 -5.77 -20.14 -12.01
N MET A 40 -5.04 -19.67 -13.02
CA MET A 40 -4.46 -20.54 -14.03
C MET A 40 -3.20 -21.19 -13.47
N SER A 41 -2.95 -22.45 -13.85
CA SER A 41 -1.79 -23.18 -13.34
C SER A 41 -0.49 -22.54 -13.81
N GLU A 42 0.50 -22.48 -12.91
CA GLU A 42 1.80 -21.90 -13.22
C GLU A 42 2.49 -22.63 -14.37
N GLU A 43 2.29 -23.94 -14.48
CA GLU A 43 2.85 -24.77 -15.55
C GLU A 43 2.27 -24.38 -16.91
N ALA A 44 0.96 -24.07 -16.98
CA ALA A 44 0.32 -23.62 -18.20
C ALA A 44 0.82 -22.22 -18.61
N ILE A 45 0.98 -21.31 -17.65
CA ILE A 45 1.53 -19.97 -17.89
C ILE A 45 2.98 -20.08 -18.40
N LYS A 46 3.82 -20.86 -17.73
CA LYS A 46 5.23 -21.09 -18.11
C LYS A 46 5.36 -21.77 -19.48
N SER A 47 4.44 -22.65 -19.85
CA SER A 47 4.44 -23.30 -21.16
C SER A 47 4.19 -22.33 -22.33
N VAL A 48 3.37 -21.29 -22.12
CA VAL A 48 3.05 -20.29 -23.15
C VAL A 48 4.04 -19.12 -23.14
N CYS A 49 4.62 -18.81 -21.97
CA CYS A 49 5.60 -17.74 -21.78
C CYS A 49 7.06 -18.23 -21.79
N ALA A 50 7.31 -19.46 -22.26
CA ALA A 50 8.65 -20.03 -22.30
C ALA A 50 9.63 -19.14 -23.09
N PRO A 51 10.94 -19.13 -22.75
CA PRO A 51 11.93 -18.37 -23.50
C PRO A 51 11.91 -18.77 -24.98
N GLY A 52 11.48 -17.85 -25.84
CA GLY A 52 11.31 -18.06 -27.29
C GLY A 52 9.86 -18.13 -27.79
N ALA A 53 8.86 -18.16 -26.90
CA ALA A 53 7.45 -18.29 -27.29
C ALA A 53 6.79 -16.98 -27.77
N THR A 54 7.28 -15.81 -27.35
CA THR A 54 6.72 -14.53 -27.82
C THR A 54 7.78 -13.43 -27.93
N THR A 55 7.90 -12.90 -29.15
CA THR A 55 8.60 -11.66 -29.55
C THR A 55 10.12 -11.74 -29.72
N SER A 56 10.60 -11.18 -30.83
CA SER A 56 12.01 -10.90 -31.14
C SER A 56 12.61 -9.78 -30.29
N LEU A 57 11.96 -9.42 -29.18
CA LEU A 57 12.40 -8.36 -28.28
C LEU A 57 13.28 -8.97 -27.18
N PRO A 58 14.36 -8.28 -26.77
CA PRO A 58 15.12 -8.70 -25.61
C PRO A 58 14.18 -8.81 -24.40
N PRO A 59 14.36 -9.82 -23.53
CA PRO A 59 13.50 -10.01 -22.37
C PRO A 59 13.55 -8.73 -21.53
N PHE A 60 12.38 -8.14 -21.27
CA PHE A 60 12.27 -7.04 -20.34
C PHE A 60 12.78 -7.51 -18.97
N PRO A 61 13.61 -6.71 -18.26
CA PRO A 61 14.02 -7.07 -16.92
C PRO A 61 12.75 -7.31 -16.08
N PRO A 62 12.63 -8.47 -15.43
CA PRO A 62 11.43 -8.78 -14.66
C PRO A 62 11.27 -7.74 -13.56
N LEU A 63 10.05 -7.21 -13.42
CA LEU A 63 9.70 -6.42 -12.25
C LEU A 63 9.70 -7.37 -11.05
N CYS A 64 10.76 -7.31 -10.25
CA CYS A 64 10.83 -8.07 -9.01
C CYS A 64 9.94 -7.40 -7.97
N ALA A 65 9.08 -8.18 -7.32
CA ALA A 65 8.42 -7.70 -6.11
C ALA A 65 9.47 -7.29 -5.07
N SER A 66 9.17 -6.24 -4.30
CA SER A 66 9.97 -5.92 -3.12
C SER A 66 10.00 -7.14 -2.21
N THR A 67 11.19 -7.62 -1.85
CA THR A 67 11.37 -8.70 -0.87
C THR A 67 11.16 -8.20 0.57
N ILE A 68 10.94 -6.90 0.74
CA ILE A 68 10.74 -6.24 2.02
C ILE A 68 9.24 -6.30 2.35
N ASP A 69 8.91 -6.95 3.47
CA ASP A 69 7.63 -6.72 4.12
C ASP A 69 7.63 -5.29 4.69
N ALA A 70 6.95 -4.39 3.98
CA ALA A 70 6.92 -2.98 4.33
C ALA A 70 6.31 -2.74 5.72
N SER A 71 5.33 -3.56 6.13
CA SER A 71 4.66 -3.40 7.42
C SER A 71 5.58 -3.79 8.57
N ALA A 72 6.21 -4.97 8.48
CA ALA A 72 7.15 -5.45 9.48
C ALA A 72 8.37 -4.52 9.58
N THR A 73 8.91 -4.10 8.44
CA THR A 73 10.07 -3.21 8.38
C THR A 73 9.76 -1.81 8.94
N SER A 74 8.57 -1.28 8.64
CA SER A 74 8.12 0.01 9.19
C SER A 74 8.02 -0.03 10.72
N ASN A 75 7.40 -1.08 11.26
CA ASN A 75 7.22 -1.23 12.71
C ASN A 75 8.57 -1.39 13.44
N GLU A 76 9.49 -2.16 12.86
CA GLU A 76 10.84 -2.33 13.42
C GLU A 76 11.60 -1.00 13.44
N ILE A 77 11.57 -0.25 12.33
CA ILE A 77 12.22 1.08 12.25
C ILE A 77 11.62 2.03 13.29
N GLU A 78 10.29 2.07 13.42
CA GLU A 78 9.63 2.91 14.41
C GLU A 78 10.07 2.56 15.83
N MET A 79 10.12 1.27 16.18
CA MET A 79 10.57 0.82 17.50
C MET A 79 12.01 1.27 17.78
N GLN A 80 12.93 1.07 16.84
CA GLN A 80 14.33 1.47 16.99
C GLN A 80 14.46 3.00 17.16
N LEU A 81 13.70 3.77 16.38
CA LEU A 81 13.69 5.23 16.51
C LEU A 81 13.14 5.69 17.87
N ARG A 82 12.06 5.06 18.37
CA ARG A 82 11.51 5.38 19.70
C ARG A 82 12.55 5.16 20.79
N LEU A 83 13.32 4.06 20.71
CA LEU A 83 14.40 3.77 21.66
C LEU A 83 15.50 4.82 21.63
N LEU A 84 16.05 5.12 20.44
CA LEU A 84 17.12 6.11 20.26
C LEU A 84 16.71 7.50 20.73
N VAL A 85 15.49 7.92 20.41
CA VAL A 85 14.95 9.22 20.86
C VAL A 85 14.78 9.26 22.38
N SER A 86 14.31 8.17 22.99
CA SER A 86 14.15 8.09 24.45
C SER A 86 15.49 8.20 25.17
N GLU A 87 16.51 7.50 24.67
CA GLU A 87 17.88 7.56 25.21
C GLU A 87 18.46 8.97 25.06
N HIS A 88 18.40 9.54 23.86
CA HIS A 88 18.92 10.89 23.60
C HIS A 88 18.26 11.96 24.47
N ARG A 89 16.94 11.87 24.66
CA ARG A 89 16.20 12.82 25.52
C ARG A 89 16.53 12.65 27.00
N LYS A 90 16.77 11.41 27.45
CA LYS A 90 17.22 11.13 28.81
C LYS A 90 18.58 11.77 29.07
N ASP A 91 19.51 11.72 28.12
CA ASP A 91 20.82 12.36 28.24
C ASP A 91 20.72 13.89 28.34
N LEU A 92 19.70 14.48 27.73
CA LEU A 92 19.36 15.90 27.85
C LEU A 92 18.57 16.25 29.13
N GLY A 93 18.24 15.27 29.97
CA GLY A 93 17.43 15.46 31.18
C GLY A 93 15.96 15.79 30.90
N LEU A 94 15.47 15.52 29.68
CA LEU A 94 14.09 15.78 29.30
C LEU A 94 13.21 14.58 29.66
N THR A 95 12.15 14.82 30.42
CA THR A 95 11.14 13.81 30.76
C THR A 95 9.99 13.89 29.75
N THR A 96 9.94 12.92 28.83
CA THR A 96 8.84 12.80 27.86
C THR A 96 8.29 11.39 27.83
N VAL A 97 7.00 11.29 27.52
CA VAL A 97 6.27 10.04 27.37
C VAL A 97 5.82 9.93 25.91
N TRP A 98 5.83 8.71 25.37
CA TRP A 98 5.25 8.43 24.06
C TRP A 98 3.73 8.39 24.18
N GLU A 99 3.05 9.20 23.38
CA GLU A 99 1.58 9.30 23.35
C GLU A 99 1.07 8.68 22.04
N ASP A 100 0.57 7.44 22.09
CA ASP A 100 0.10 6.77 20.87
C ASP A 100 -1.13 7.45 20.27
N GLN A 101 -1.97 8.10 21.09
CA GLN A 101 -3.13 8.85 20.60
C GLN A 101 -2.78 10.11 19.83
N LEU A 102 -1.62 10.73 20.13
CA LEU A 102 -1.18 11.94 19.43
C LEU A 102 -0.90 11.67 17.95
N SER A 103 -0.48 10.46 17.60
CA SER A 103 -0.27 10.07 16.19
C SER A 103 -1.53 10.28 15.34
N TYR A 104 -2.69 9.87 15.84
CA TYR A 104 -3.98 10.03 15.16
C TYR A 104 -4.41 11.49 15.03
N LEU A 105 -4.00 12.36 15.96
CA LEU A 105 -4.25 13.80 15.87
C LEU A 105 -3.31 14.49 14.88
N LEU A 106 -2.07 14.01 14.76
CA LEU A 106 -1.06 14.56 13.87
C LEU A 106 -1.20 14.09 12.42
N SER A 107 -1.72 12.88 12.17
CA SER A 107 -1.88 12.36 10.80
C SER A 107 -2.71 13.28 9.88
N PRO A 108 -3.87 13.82 10.31
CA PRO A 108 -4.63 14.79 9.51
C PRO A 108 -3.85 16.07 9.23
N ALA A 109 -3.09 16.59 10.22
CA ALA A 109 -2.26 17.78 10.02
C ALA A 109 -1.13 17.54 9.02
N LEU A 110 -0.43 16.41 9.14
CA LEU A 110 0.61 16.01 8.18
C LEU A 110 0.04 15.90 6.78
N ALA A 111 -1.11 15.23 6.62
CA ALA A 111 -1.79 15.12 5.33
C ALA A 111 -2.18 16.50 4.76
N SER A 112 -2.70 17.40 5.59
CA SER A 112 -3.00 18.78 5.18
C SER A 112 -1.75 19.55 4.75
N TYR A 113 -0.62 19.42 5.45
CA TYR A 113 0.63 20.09 5.08
C TYR A 113 1.24 19.53 3.80
N GLU A 114 1.18 18.22 3.60
CA GLU A 114 1.62 17.58 2.37
C GLU A 114 0.74 18.02 1.19
N PHE A 115 -0.58 18.03 1.38
CA PHE A 115 -1.53 18.52 0.39
C PHE A 115 -1.29 19.99 0.04
N GLU A 116 -1.11 20.86 1.04
CA GLU A 116 -0.82 22.27 0.83
C GLU A 116 0.50 22.45 0.08
N ARG A 117 1.55 21.66 0.39
CA ARG A 117 2.81 21.72 -0.35
C ARG A 117 2.64 21.32 -1.82
N THR A 118 1.81 20.33 -2.12
CA THR A 118 1.60 19.87 -3.51
C THR A 118 0.65 20.77 -4.30
N THR A 119 -0.38 21.31 -3.65
CA THR A 119 -1.49 22.03 -4.32
C THR A 119 -1.48 23.54 -4.09
N SER A 120 -0.68 24.04 -3.14
CA SER A 120 -0.70 25.42 -2.63
C SER A 120 -2.05 25.86 -2.04
N ILE A 121 -2.92 24.91 -1.68
CA ILE A 121 -4.23 25.16 -1.06
C ILE A 121 -4.19 24.65 0.37
N SER A 122 -4.48 25.52 1.33
CA SER A 122 -4.58 25.15 2.75
C SER A 122 -6.01 24.72 3.10
N ALA A 123 -6.16 23.56 3.73
CA ALA A 123 -7.44 23.03 4.20
C ALA A 123 -7.27 22.26 5.54
N GLY A 124 -8.17 22.49 6.50
CA GLY A 124 -8.24 21.73 7.76
C GLY A 124 -7.29 22.16 8.88
N ASN A 125 -6.55 23.27 8.70
CA ASN A 125 -5.55 23.73 9.69
C ASN A 125 -6.19 24.25 11.00
N GLU A 126 -7.40 24.85 10.92
CA GLU A 126 -8.13 25.35 12.10
C GLU A 126 -8.67 24.20 12.97
N GLU A 127 -9.22 23.16 12.35
CA GLU A 127 -9.77 21.98 13.03
C GLU A 127 -8.67 21.18 13.75
N PHE A 128 -7.48 21.10 13.14
CA PHE A 128 -6.29 20.54 13.77
C PHE A 128 -5.86 21.34 15.01
N GLN A 129 -5.77 22.66 14.92
CA GLN A 129 -5.38 23.50 16.05
C GLN A 129 -6.37 23.37 17.22
N ASP A 130 -7.66 23.25 16.93
CA ASP A 130 -8.69 23.02 17.96
C ASP A 130 -8.58 21.63 18.60
N ALA A 131 -8.24 20.59 17.81
CA ALA A 131 -8.04 19.24 18.32
C ALA A 131 -6.80 19.14 19.23
N ILE A 132 -5.68 19.77 18.85
CA ILE A 132 -4.46 19.85 19.67
C ILE A 132 -4.73 20.60 20.98
N ARG A 133 -5.44 21.74 20.93
CA ARG A 133 -5.78 22.52 22.15
C ARG A 133 -6.66 21.75 23.14
N ARG A 134 -7.41 20.75 22.68
CA ARG A 134 -8.25 19.91 23.55
C ARG A 134 -7.50 18.69 24.10
N ALA A 135 -6.42 18.27 23.45
CA ALA A 135 -5.66 17.08 23.80
C ALA A 135 -4.44 17.36 24.70
N VAL A 136 -4.01 18.62 24.80
CA VAL A 136 -2.87 19.09 25.61
C VAL A 136 -3.34 19.78 26.88
#